data_AF-A0A2S9GFA9-F1
#
_entry.id   AF-A0A2S9GFA9-F1
#
_cell.length_a   1.000
_cell.length_b   1.000
_cell.length_c   1.000
_cell.angle_alpha   90.00
_cell.angle_beta   90.00
_cell.angle_gamma   90.00
#
_symmetry.space_group_name_H-M   'P 1'
#
loop_
_entity.id
_entity.type
_entity.pdbx_description
1 polymer ?
#
loop_
_entity_poly.entity_id
_entity_poly.type
_entity_poly.pdbx_seq_one_letter_code
_entity_poly.pdbx_strand_id
1 'polypeptide(L)'
;ITTETVQMRDGALETAVTDYEIGLAVRVIVDGTWGFASHAELATAAAADTARRAVRVATTLAPLNAERIELAPEPVYRDVSWVSD
;
A
#
# COMPACT_ATOMS: atom_id res chain seq x y z
N ILE A 1 -7.33 10.26 0.98
CA ILE A 1 -7.74 11.25 -0.05
C ILE A 1 -9.16 11.65 0.28
N THR A 2 -9.44 12.95 0.36
CA THR A 2 -10.80 13.44 0.58
C THR A 2 -11.27 14.11 -0.71
N THR A 3 -12.42 13.67 -1.23
CA THR A 3 -13.02 14.22 -2.45
C THR A 3 -14.36 14.83 -2.10
N GLU A 4 -14.55 16.11 -2.42
CA GLU A 4 -15.83 16.79 -2.25
C GLU A 4 -16.44 17.06 -3.62
N THR A 5 -17.69 16.63 -3.82
CA THR A 5 -18.47 16.90 -5.03
C THR A 5 -19.67 17.75 -4.70
N VAL A 6 -19.73 18.94 -5.29
CA VAL A 6 -20.85 19.90 -5.15
C VAL A 6 -21.51 20.08 -6.52
N GLN A 7 -22.80 19.78 -6.63
CA GLN A 7 -23.60 20.01 -7.84
C GLN A 7 -24.67 21.05 -7.56
N MET A 8 -24.75 22.07 -8.43
CA MET A 8 -25.77 23.11 -8.41
C MET A 8 -26.54 23.11 -9.74
N ARG A 9 -27.84 23.37 -9.66
CA ARG A 9 -28.72 23.61 -10.82
C ARG A 9 -29.54 24.86 -10.58
N ASP A 10 -29.57 25.75 -11.56
CA ASP A 10 -30.31 27.03 -11.52
C ASP A 10 -30.01 27.88 -10.27
N GLY A 11 -28.78 27.81 -9.76
CA GLY A 11 -28.34 28.54 -8.56
C GLY A 11 -28.74 27.90 -7.23
N ALA A 12 -29.43 26.75 -7.25
CA ALA A 12 -29.75 25.95 -6.08
C ALA A 12 -28.81 24.75 -5.94
N LEU A 13 -28.36 24.47 -4.71
CA LEU A 13 -27.57 23.28 -4.39
C LEU A 13 -28.46 22.03 -4.52
N GLU A 14 -28.06 21.10 -5.38
CA GLU A 14 -28.75 19.80 -5.54
C GLU A 14 -28.05 18.70 -4.72
N THR A 15 -26.72 18.65 -4.75
CA THR A 15 -25.95 17.56 -4.12
C THR A 15 -24.65 18.09 -3.53
N ALA A 16 -24.33 17.69 -2.31
CA ALA A 16 -23.01 17.85 -1.69
C ALA A 16 -22.60 16.51 -1.04
N VAL A 17 -21.55 15.88 -1.55
CA VAL A 17 -21.03 14.60 -1.06
C VAL A 17 -19.54 14.75 -0.73
N THR A 18 -19.15 14.24 0.44
CA THR A 18 -17.76 14.16 0.89
C THR A 18 -17.38 12.69 1.02
N ASP A 19 -16.43 12.24 0.20
CA ASP A 19 -15.86 10.88 0.25
C ASP A 19 -14.49 10.89 0.89
N TYR A 20 -14.21 9.88 1.71
CA TYR A 20 -12.88 9.64 2.29
C TYR A 20 -12.36 8.28 1.84
N GLU A 21 -11.20 8.25 1.19
CA GLU A 21 -10.50 7.03 0.83
C GLU A 21 -9.20 6.94 1.63
N ILE A 22 -9.10 5.91 2.47
CA ILE A 22 -7.89 5.57 3.21
C ILE A 22 -7.66 4.06 3.10
N GLY A 23 -6.39 3.67 3.05
CA GLY A 23 -5.99 2.28 2.96
C GLY A 23 -4.49 2.14 3.15
N LEU A 24 -4.04 0.90 3.15
CA LEU A 24 -2.64 0.53 3.25
C LEU A 24 -2.19 -0.21 1.99
N ALA A 25 -0.90 -0.11 1.70
CA ALA A 25 -0.25 -0.88 0.67
C ALA A 25 1.03 -1.50 1.23
N VAL A 26 1.30 -2.74 0.84
CA VAL A 26 2.51 -3.47 1.23
C VAL A 26 3.30 -3.82 -0.02
N ARG A 27 4.57 -3.43 -0.03
CA ARG A 27 5.54 -3.77 -1.07
C ARG A 27 6.67 -4.57 -0.46
N VAL A 28 7.04 -5.69 -1.07
CA VAL A 28 8.06 -6.62 -0.55
C VAL A 28 9.03 -7.02 -1.65
N ILE A 29 10.28 -7.31 -1.27
CA ILE A 29 11.24 -8.03 -2.12
C ILE A 29 11.42 -9.42 -1.51
N VAL A 30 11.14 -10.47 -2.29
CA VAL A 30 11.40 -11.86 -1.90
C VAL A 30 12.35 -12.46 -2.93
N ASP A 31 13.54 -12.86 -2.49
CA ASP A 31 14.61 -13.40 -3.34
C ASP A 31 14.91 -12.56 -4.59
N GLY A 32 14.77 -11.24 -4.45
CA GLY A 32 15.01 -10.26 -5.52
C GLY A 32 13.84 -10.08 -6.49
N THR A 33 12.65 -10.58 -6.18
CA THR A 33 11.41 -10.33 -6.93
C THR A 33 10.46 -9.44 -6.15
N TRP A 34 9.86 -8.46 -6.83
CA TRP A 34 8.86 -7.57 -6.23
C TRP A 34 7.51 -8.27 -6.02
N GLY A 35 6.88 -7.98 -4.89
CA GLY A 35 5.48 -8.30 -4.61
C GLY A 35 4.74 -7.08 -4.08
N PHE A 36 3.48 -6.94 -4.45
CA PHE A 36 2.62 -5.84 -4.04
C PHE A 36 1.21 -6.31 -3.72
N ALA A 37 0.61 -5.72 -2.69
CA ALA A 37 -0.81 -5.84 -2.40
C ALA A 37 -1.29 -4.59 -1.64
N SER A 38 -2.57 -4.26 -1.74
CA SER A 38 -3.20 -3.16 -1.00
C SER A 38 -4.54 -3.59 -0.40
N HIS A 39 -4.98 -2.85 0.62
CA HIS A 39 -6.24 -3.09 1.30
C HIS A 39 -6.79 -1.81 1.95
N ALA A 40 -8.11 -1.66 2.00
CA ALA A 40 -8.75 -0.46 2.56
C ALA A 40 -8.86 -0.51 4.11
N GLU A 41 -8.95 -1.70 4.70
CA GLU A 41 -9.05 -1.84 6.15
C GLU A 41 -7.70 -1.58 6.85
N LEU A 42 -7.71 -0.64 7.79
CA LEU A 42 -6.56 -0.28 8.62
C LEU A 42 -6.57 -1.07 9.94
N ALA A 43 -6.40 -2.37 9.83
CA ALA A 43 -6.25 -3.27 10.98
C ALA A 43 -4.92 -4.03 10.88
N THR A 44 -4.31 -4.33 12.03
CA THR A 44 -3.07 -5.11 12.08
C THR A 44 -3.20 -6.47 11.41
N ALA A 45 -4.35 -7.14 11.57
CA ALA A 45 -4.65 -8.40 10.89
C ALA A 45 -4.73 -8.23 9.36
N ALA A 46 -5.43 -7.19 8.88
CA ALA A 46 -5.53 -6.87 7.46
C ALA A 46 -4.17 -6.51 6.85
N ALA A 47 -3.32 -5.78 7.58
CA ALA A 47 -1.95 -5.47 7.19
C ALA A 47 -1.10 -6.74 7.05
N ALA A 48 -1.18 -7.64 8.05
CA ALA A 48 -0.47 -8.92 8.01
C ALA A 48 -0.93 -9.81 6.85
N ASP A 49 -2.24 -9.87 6.57
CA ASP A 49 -2.78 -10.62 5.43
C ASP A 49 -2.39 -10.01 4.09
N THR A 50 -2.35 -8.68 4.00
CA THR A 50 -1.87 -7.96 2.81
C THR A 50 -0.40 -8.23 2.57
N ALA A 51 0.43 -8.27 3.62
CA ALA A 51 1.83 -8.66 3.52
C ALA A 51 1.99 -10.11 3.02
N ARG A 52 1.21 -11.06 3.54
CA ARG A 52 1.21 -12.46 3.05
C ARG A 52 0.81 -12.54 1.57
N ARG A 53 -0.15 -11.72 1.13
CA ARG A 53 -0.54 -11.62 -0.29
C ARG A 53 0.61 -11.09 -1.15
N ALA A 54 1.26 -10.01 -0.73
CA ALA A 54 2.40 -9.43 -1.45
C ALA A 54 3.55 -10.44 -1.58
N VAL A 55 3.87 -11.19 -0.52
CA VAL A 55 4.87 -12.27 -0.55
C VAL A 55 4.48 -13.36 -1.55
N ARG A 56 3.23 -13.82 -1.55
CA ARG A 56 2.77 -14.81 -2.56
C ARG A 56 2.90 -14.29 -3.99
N VAL A 57 2.61 -13.02 -4.23
CA VAL A 57 2.81 -12.40 -5.56
C VAL A 57 4.29 -12.47 -5.96
N ALA A 58 5.20 -12.05 -5.08
CA ALA A 58 6.63 -12.11 -5.35
C ALA A 58 7.11 -13.53 -5.65
N THR A 59 6.76 -14.52 -4.81
CA THR A 59 7.16 -15.92 -5.00
C THR A 59 6.59 -16.53 -6.29
N THR A 60 5.33 -16.20 -6.63
CA THR A 60 4.68 -16.71 -7.85
C THR A 60 5.31 -16.15 -9.11
N LEU A 61 5.73 -14.88 -9.09
CA LEU A 61 6.34 -14.20 -10.22
C LEU A 61 7.84 -14.43 -10.33
N ALA A 62 8.49 -15.02 -9.31
CA ALA A 62 9.93 -15.24 -9.28
C ALA A 62 10.50 -15.94 -10.54
N PRO A 63 9.85 -16.96 -11.14
CA PRO A 63 10.34 -17.59 -12.37
C PRO A 63 10.35 -16.68 -13.60
N LEU A 64 9.54 -15.61 -13.60
CA LEU A 64 9.45 -14.63 -14.67
C LEU A 64 10.38 -13.43 -14.46
N ASN A 65 11.09 -13.40 -13.33
CA ASN A 65 11.92 -12.27 -12.96
C ASN A 65 13.20 -12.23 -13.78
N ALA A 66 13.26 -11.30 -14.74
CA ALA A 66 14.40 -11.16 -15.65
C ALA A 66 15.64 -10.56 -14.96
N GLU A 67 15.45 -9.71 -13.96
CA GLU A 67 16.51 -9.03 -13.23
C GLU A 67 16.26 -9.08 -11.73
N ARG A 68 17.30 -9.44 -10.97
CA ARG A 68 17.21 -9.52 -9.51
C ARG A 68 17.25 -8.11 -8.92
N ILE A 69 16.25 -7.77 -8.12
CA ILE A 69 16.24 -6.53 -7.35
C ILE A 69 17.19 -6.65 -6.17
N GLU A 70 18.13 -5.73 -6.10
CA GLU A 70 19.06 -5.57 -4.99
C GLU A 70 18.83 -4.21 -4.31
N LEU A 71 18.85 -4.20 -2.98
CA LEU A 71 18.75 -2.96 -2.23
C LEU A 71 20.05 -2.18 -2.36
N ALA A 72 19.96 -0.85 -2.43
CA ALA A 72 21.13 0.00 -2.39
C ALA A 72 21.94 -0.29 -1.11
N PRO A 73 23.28 -0.25 -1.18
CA PRO A 73 24.14 -0.46 -0.02
C PRO A 73 24.05 0.75 0.92
N GLU A 74 23.01 0.78 1.73
CA GLU A 74 22.80 1.78 2.78
C GLU A 74 23.50 1.35 4.08
N PRO A 75 24.09 2.28 4.85
CA PRO A 75 24.65 1.99 6.17
C PRO A 75 23.59 1.39 7.11
N VAL A 76 23.99 0.44 7.94
CA VAL A 76 23.12 -0.10 8.99
C VAL A 76 23.02 0.92 10.14
N TYR A 77 21.83 1.48 10.34
CA TYR A 77 21.53 2.31 11.50
C TYR A 77 21.20 1.41 12.71
N ARG A 78 22.20 1.18 13.57
CA ARG A 78 22.03 0.44 14.83
C ARG A 78 21.35 1.33 15.87
N ASP A 79 20.74 0.70 16.88
CA ASP A 79 20.10 1.38 18.03
C ASP A 79 18.89 2.26 17.70
N VAL A 80 18.21 1.99 16.59
CA VAL A 80 16.94 2.63 16.24
C VAL A 80 15.76 1.87 16.85
N SER A 81 14.78 2.61 17.39
CA SER A 81 13.49 2.06 17.77
C SER A 81 12.46 2.42 16.70
N TRP A 82 11.78 1.39 16.18
CA TRP A 82 10.65 1.59 15.27
C TRP A 82 9.40 1.69 16.14
N VAL A 83 8.82 2.89 16.20
CA VAL A 83 7.56 3.15 16.89
C VAL A 83 6.42 3.06 15.89
N SER A 84 5.44 2.19 16.20
CA SER A 84 4.11 2.20 15.60
C SER A 84 3.12 2.34 16.75
N ASP A 85 2.65 3.57 17.01
CA ASP A 85 1.53 3.82 17.92
C ASP A 85 0.20 3.44 17.26
#